data_AF-A0A8J5RSM3-F1
#
_entry.id   AF-A0A8J5RSM3-F1
#
_cell.length_a   1.000
_cell.length_b   1.000
_cell.length_c   1.000
_cell.angle_alpha   90.00
_cell.angle_beta   90.00
_cell.angle_gamma   90.00
#
_symmetry.space_group_name_H-M   'P 1'
#
loop_
_entity.id
_entity.type
_entity.pdbx_description
1 polymer ?
#
loop_
_entity_poly.entity_id
_entity_poly.type
_entity_poly.pdbx_seq_one_letter_code
_entity_poly.pdbx_strand_id
1 'polypeptide(L)'
;MQCNGCSISVLYMYSLAFIYYRLLVSLDSQVLARRLVLGKGYDKLAEADESRKKINKFKESAWKFVYFLSGELLSLYVTYNEPWFKNTRYFWVGPGEQIWPDQKIKLKLKAVYMYAAGFYTYSIFALLFWETRRSDFGVSMSHHLATVVLIVLSYIFRFARVGSVVLALHDASDIFLEIGKMAKYSSCEWLAVVAFLLFVASWILLRLMIFPFWILRSTSYEVLLTLDKEKHKFYGPIYYYVFNSLLFSLLVLHIYWWVLIYRMLVRQIQSKGRVGDDVRSDSEGEEEHED
;
A
#
# COMPACT_ATOMS: atom_id res chain seq x y z
N MET A 1 -8.64 -13.34 27.45
CA MET A 1 -7.64 -14.16 26.73
C MET A 1 -8.07 -14.31 25.27
N GLN A 2 -7.48 -13.55 24.35
CA GLN A 2 -7.70 -13.73 22.91
C GLN A 2 -6.71 -14.82 22.48
N CYS A 3 -7.18 -15.87 21.79
CA CYS A 3 -6.33 -16.99 21.39
C CYS A 3 -5.35 -16.54 20.30
N ASN A 4 -4.15 -16.10 20.68
CA ASN A 4 -3.12 -15.58 19.77
C ASN A 4 -2.72 -16.62 18.71
N GLY A 5 -2.76 -17.92 19.03
CA GLY A 5 -2.48 -19.01 18.10
C GLY A 5 -3.46 -19.11 16.92
N CYS A 6 -4.74 -18.77 17.13
CA CYS A 6 -5.76 -18.78 16.07
C CYS A 6 -5.59 -17.59 15.10
N SER A 7 -4.93 -16.51 15.53
CA SER A 7 -4.72 -15.33 14.65
C SER A 7 -3.55 -15.55 13.68
N ILE A 8 -2.52 -16.30 14.09
CA ILE A 8 -1.35 -16.60 13.23
C ILE A 8 -1.72 -17.61 12.14
N SER A 9 -2.45 -18.68 12.49
CA SER A 9 -2.93 -19.64 11.48
C SER A 9 -3.84 -18.99 10.44
N VAL A 10 -4.72 -18.07 10.88
CA VAL A 10 -5.54 -17.26 9.96
C VAL A 10 -4.67 -16.39 9.07
N LEU A 11 -3.64 -15.71 9.58
CA LEU A 11 -2.72 -14.92 8.76
C LEU A 11 -2.05 -15.76 7.65
N TYR A 12 -1.58 -16.97 7.99
CA TYR A 12 -1.00 -17.88 6.99
C TYR A 12 -2.02 -18.30 5.93
N MET A 13 -3.25 -18.62 6.33
CA MET A 13 -4.32 -18.95 5.38
C MET A 13 -4.61 -17.79 4.41
N TYR A 14 -4.68 -16.55 4.91
CA TYR A 14 -4.89 -15.38 4.06
C TYR A 14 -3.70 -15.17 3.10
N SER A 15 -2.47 -15.33 3.58
CA SER A 15 -1.26 -15.19 2.76
C SER A 15 -1.23 -16.22 1.61
N LEU A 16 -1.57 -17.48 1.90
CA LEU A 16 -1.69 -18.54 0.89
C LEU A 16 -2.85 -18.27 -0.08
N ALA A 17 -3.98 -17.76 0.41
CA ALA A 17 -5.11 -17.39 -0.43
C ALA A 17 -4.71 -16.29 -1.43
N PHE A 18 -3.90 -15.30 -1.02
CA PHE A 18 -3.38 -14.28 -1.95
C PHE A 18 -2.49 -14.85 -3.06
N ILE A 19 -1.71 -15.89 -2.79
CA ILE A 19 -0.97 -16.60 -3.84
C ILE A 19 -1.94 -17.18 -4.87
N TYR A 20 -2.98 -17.89 -4.40
CA TYR A 20 -4.00 -18.48 -5.27
C TYR A 20 -4.76 -17.42 -6.08
N TYR A 21 -5.20 -16.35 -5.42
CA TYR A 21 -5.90 -15.25 -6.08
C TYR A 21 -5.02 -14.54 -7.12
N ARG A 22 -3.71 -14.39 -6.88
CA ARG A 22 -2.79 -13.82 -7.88
C ARG A 22 -2.75 -14.65 -9.14
N LEU A 23 -2.73 -15.98 -9.00
CA LEU A 23 -2.72 -16.88 -10.14
C LEU A 23 -4.02 -16.76 -10.94
N LEU A 24 -5.18 -16.70 -10.28
CA LEU A 24 -6.47 -16.49 -10.94
C LEU A 24 -6.52 -15.17 -11.72
N VAL A 25 -6.21 -14.05 -11.05
CA VAL A 25 -6.21 -12.73 -11.70
C VAL A 25 -5.20 -12.67 -12.85
N SER A 26 -4.06 -13.35 -12.71
CA SER A 26 -3.05 -13.44 -13.77
C SER A 26 -3.55 -14.21 -15.00
N LEU A 27 -4.41 -15.21 -14.83
CA LEU A 27 -5.01 -15.95 -15.94
C LEU A 27 -6.06 -15.07 -16.66
N ASP A 28 -6.94 -14.41 -15.92
CA ASP A 28 -7.99 -13.56 -16.49
C ASP A 28 -7.41 -12.33 -17.20
N SER A 29 -6.44 -11.67 -16.56
CA SER A 29 -5.76 -10.50 -17.13
C SER A 29 -4.87 -10.84 -18.32
N GLN A 30 -4.49 -12.11 -18.54
CA GLN A 30 -3.70 -12.50 -19.71
C GLN A 30 -4.46 -12.34 -21.02
N VAL A 31 -5.76 -12.66 -21.04
CA VAL A 31 -6.61 -12.48 -22.22
C VAL A 31 -6.78 -10.99 -22.51
N LEU A 32 -7.02 -10.19 -21.48
CA LEU A 32 -7.17 -8.74 -21.60
C LEU A 32 -5.86 -8.07 -22.04
N ALA A 33 -4.73 -8.44 -21.42
CA ALA A 33 -3.41 -7.92 -21.77
C ALA A 33 -3.05 -8.23 -23.22
N ARG A 34 -3.30 -9.45 -23.71
CA ARG A 34 -3.04 -9.79 -25.12
C ARG A 34 -3.87 -8.94 -26.07
N ARG A 35 -5.14 -8.66 -25.75
CA ARG A 35 -6.01 -7.82 -26.58
C ARG A 35 -5.59 -6.36 -26.59
N LEU A 36 -5.20 -5.82 -25.43
CA LEU A 36 -4.87 -4.41 -25.26
C LEU A 36 -3.42 -4.07 -25.63
N VAL A 37 -2.47 -4.99 -25.44
CA VAL A 37 -1.04 -4.77 -25.70
C VAL A 37 -0.66 -5.15 -27.14
N LEU A 38 -1.23 -6.24 -27.69
CA LEU A 38 -0.82 -6.79 -28.99
C LEU A 38 -1.76 -6.38 -30.15
N GLY A 39 -2.31 -5.16 -30.17
CA GLY A 39 -3.26 -4.72 -31.21
C GLY A 39 -2.94 -5.24 -32.63
N LYS A 40 -3.96 -5.72 -33.38
CA LYS A 40 -3.86 -6.54 -34.62
C LYS A 40 -2.61 -6.25 -35.49
N GLY A 41 -1.61 -7.13 -35.40
CA GLY A 41 -0.45 -7.16 -36.29
C GLY A 41 0.83 -7.40 -35.51
N TYR A 42 1.35 -8.63 -35.57
CA TYR A 42 2.50 -9.06 -34.78
C TYR A 42 3.49 -9.80 -35.68
N ASP A 43 4.62 -9.19 -36.02
CA ASP A 43 5.72 -9.84 -36.74
C ASP A 43 7.08 -9.25 -36.34
N LYS A 44 7.79 -9.95 -35.43
CA LYS A 44 9.27 -10.08 -35.26
C LYS A 44 9.59 -10.65 -33.86
N LEU A 45 10.66 -11.42 -33.74
CA LEU A 45 11.05 -12.14 -32.51
C LEU A 45 11.43 -11.20 -31.34
N ALA A 46 12.12 -10.08 -31.61
CA ALA A 46 12.49 -9.08 -30.60
C ALA A 46 11.26 -8.30 -30.08
N GLU A 47 10.34 -7.93 -30.98
CA GLU A 47 9.06 -7.31 -30.62
C GLU A 47 8.14 -8.28 -29.84
N ALA A 48 8.35 -9.60 -29.99
CA ALA A 48 7.67 -10.62 -29.21
C ALA A 48 8.19 -10.72 -27.76
N ASP A 49 9.48 -10.50 -27.53
CA ASP A 49 10.04 -10.45 -26.16
C ASP A 49 9.60 -9.19 -25.42
N GLU A 50 9.69 -8.02 -26.06
CA GLU A 50 9.24 -6.75 -25.45
C GLU A 50 7.77 -6.79 -25.06
N SER A 51 6.89 -7.33 -25.91
CA SER A 51 5.48 -7.45 -25.53
C SER A 51 5.20 -8.52 -24.51
N ARG A 52 6.01 -9.59 -24.45
CA ARG A 52 5.92 -10.54 -23.33
C ARG A 52 6.24 -9.84 -22.02
N LYS A 53 7.28 -9.00 -21.99
CA LYS A 53 7.63 -8.15 -20.84
C LYS A 53 6.50 -7.19 -20.49
N LYS A 54 5.91 -6.47 -21.46
CA LYS A 54 4.75 -5.58 -21.24
C LYS A 54 3.53 -6.32 -20.70
N ILE A 55 3.21 -7.49 -21.25
CA ILE A 55 2.10 -8.34 -20.76
C ILE A 55 2.35 -8.76 -19.31
N ASN A 56 3.55 -9.19 -18.95
CA ASN A 56 3.88 -9.58 -17.58
C ASN A 56 3.76 -8.40 -16.61
N LYS A 57 4.29 -7.22 -16.99
CA LYS A 57 4.17 -5.99 -16.19
C LYS A 57 2.70 -5.55 -16.06
N PHE A 58 1.88 -5.71 -17.11
CA PHE A 58 0.44 -5.46 -17.05
C PHE A 58 -0.26 -6.41 -16.07
N LYS A 59 0.02 -7.71 -16.14
CA LYS A 59 -0.56 -8.72 -15.24
C LYS A 59 -0.21 -8.44 -13.78
N GLU A 60 1.02 -8.05 -13.50
CA GLU A 60 1.45 -7.65 -12.15
C GLU A 60 0.65 -6.42 -11.67
N SER A 61 0.51 -5.39 -12.50
CA SER A 61 -0.26 -4.21 -12.15
C SER A 61 -1.76 -4.49 -11.99
N ALA A 62 -2.33 -5.38 -12.81
CA ALA A 62 -3.72 -5.80 -12.67
C ALA A 62 -3.97 -6.53 -11.35
N TRP A 63 -3.05 -7.40 -10.93
CA TRP A 63 -3.11 -8.06 -9.62
C TRP A 63 -3.10 -7.04 -8.47
N LYS A 64 -2.14 -6.12 -8.48
CA LYS A 64 -2.01 -5.07 -7.46
C LYS A 64 -3.25 -4.17 -7.44
N PHE A 65 -3.78 -3.79 -8.60
CA PHE A 65 -5.01 -3.02 -8.73
C PHE A 65 -6.21 -3.72 -8.07
N VAL A 66 -6.44 -5.00 -8.36
CA VAL A 66 -7.55 -5.76 -7.76
C VAL A 66 -7.45 -5.80 -6.25
N TYR A 67 -6.23 -6.02 -5.72
CA TYR A 67 -5.99 -5.95 -4.29
C TYR A 67 -6.30 -4.56 -3.71
N PHE A 68 -5.66 -3.50 -4.21
CA PHE A 68 -5.83 -2.15 -3.63
C PHE A 68 -7.27 -1.68 -3.71
N LEU A 69 -7.96 -1.96 -4.83
CA LEU A 69 -9.38 -1.61 -4.97
C LEU A 69 -10.26 -2.36 -3.96
N SER A 70 -10.08 -3.69 -3.84
CA SER A 70 -10.92 -4.47 -2.91
C SER A 70 -10.58 -4.20 -1.44
N GLY A 71 -9.30 -3.98 -1.12
CA GLY A 71 -8.83 -3.56 0.20
C GLY A 71 -9.36 -2.19 0.61
N GLU A 72 -9.37 -1.22 -0.32
CA GLU A 72 -9.91 0.11 -0.07
C GLU A 72 -11.43 0.08 0.12
N LEU A 73 -12.17 -0.63 -0.75
CA LEU A 73 -13.61 -0.81 -0.60
C LEU A 73 -13.97 -1.47 0.73
N LEU A 74 -13.21 -2.50 1.15
CA LEU A 74 -13.39 -3.15 2.44
C LEU A 74 -13.10 -2.19 3.60
N SER A 75 -12.01 -1.43 3.52
CA SER A 75 -11.61 -0.47 4.56
C SER A 75 -12.63 0.64 4.72
N LEU A 76 -13.12 1.23 3.63
CA LEU A 76 -14.19 2.23 3.65
C LEU A 76 -15.50 1.64 4.18
N TYR A 77 -15.91 0.45 3.72
CA TYR A 77 -17.13 -0.20 4.21
C TYR A 77 -17.12 -0.41 5.73
N VAL A 78 -15.96 -0.77 6.28
CA VAL A 78 -15.81 -1.04 7.72
C VAL A 78 -15.64 0.25 8.54
N THR A 79 -14.95 1.27 8.02
CA THR A 79 -14.54 2.45 8.80
C THR A 79 -15.41 3.68 8.57
N TYR A 80 -16.06 3.84 7.42
CA TYR A 80 -16.75 5.09 7.04
C TYR A 80 -17.82 5.55 8.05
N ASN A 81 -18.57 4.61 8.61
CA ASN A 81 -19.63 4.88 9.59
C ASN A 81 -19.12 4.91 11.05
N GLU A 82 -17.82 4.71 11.26
CA GLU A 82 -17.23 4.72 12.60
C GLU A 82 -16.83 6.15 13.00
N PRO A 83 -16.99 6.53 14.27
CA PRO A 83 -16.77 7.91 14.71
C PRO A 83 -15.33 8.39 14.51
N TRP A 84 -14.37 7.47 14.55
CA TRP A 84 -12.96 7.77 14.36
C TRP A 84 -12.55 8.06 12.92
N PHE A 85 -13.41 7.77 11.93
CA PHE A 85 -13.14 8.14 10.54
C PHE A 85 -13.18 9.66 10.32
N LYS A 86 -13.99 10.38 11.10
CA LYS A 86 -14.15 11.84 11.00
C LYS A 86 -13.46 12.62 12.09
N ASN A 87 -13.17 12.01 13.24
CA ASN A 87 -12.55 12.70 14.36
C ASN A 87 -11.55 11.78 15.07
N THR A 88 -10.29 12.21 15.01
CA THR A 88 -9.11 11.48 15.50
C THR A 88 -9.14 11.24 17.01
N ARG A 89 -9.88 12.04 17.79
CA ARG A 89 -10.06 11.80 19.23
C ARG A 89 -10.64 10.42 19.52
N TYR A 90 -11.49 9.90 18.63
CA TYR A 90 -12.11 8.59 18.79
C TYR A 90 -11.20 7.41 18.39
N PHE A 91 -9.98 7.68 17.92
CA PHE A 91 -8.93 6.66 17.94
C PHE A 91 -8.65 6.20 19.37
N TRP A 92 -8.65 7.15 20.31
CA TRP A 92 -8.21 6.94 21.69
C TRP A 92 -9.37 6.73 22.66
N VAL A 93 -10.51 7.38 22.41
CA VAL A 93 -11.67 7.33 23.29
C VAL A 93 -12.84 6.63 22.59
N GLY A 94 -13.52 5.74 23.30
CA GLY A 94 -14.74 5.07 22.87
C GLY A 94 -15.86 5.22 23.90
N PRO A 95 -17.05 4.65 23.63
CA PRO A 95 -18.17 4.68 24.56
C PRO A 95 -17.87 3.86 25.84
N GLY A 96 -18.34 4.35 26.98
CA GLY A 96 -18.09 3.75 28.30
C GLY A 96 -16.64 3.89 28.73
N GLU A 97 -16.07 2.81 29.29
CA GLU A 97 -14.68 2.79 29.78
C GLU A 97 -13.64 2.46 28.69
N GLN A 98 -14.01 2.51 27.40
CA GLN A 98 -13.11 2.16 26.30
C GLN A 98 -12.12 3.27 25.98
N ILE A 99 -11.09 3.42 26.82
CA ILE A 99 -9.96 4.32 26.59
C ILE A 99 -8.76 3.46 26.18
N TRP A 100 -7.99 3.91 25.19
CA TRP A 100 -6.76 3.23 24.80
C TRP A 100 -5.80 3.14 26.01
N PRO A 101 -5.19 1.98 26.30
CA PRO A 101 -5.12 0.75 25.49
C PRO A 101 -6.24 -0.29 25.70
N ASP A 102 -7.23 -0.05 26.56
CA ASP A 102 -8.26 -1.02 26.95
C ASP A 102 -9.44 -1.15 25.95
N GLN A 103 -9.23 -0.77 24.69
CA GLN A 103 -10.27 -0.78 23.67
C GLN A 103 -10.55 -2.17 23.08
N LYS A 104 -11.82 -2.44 22.77
CA LYS A 104 -12.22 -3.66 22.06
C LYS A 104 -12.10 -3.48 20.55
N ILE A 105 -11.57 -4.50 19.87
CA ILE A 105 -11.48 -4.54 18.40
C ILE A 105 -12.73 -5.24 17.84
N LYS A 106 -13.53 -4.50 17.05
CA LYS A 106 -14.71 -5.04 16.36
C LYS A 106 -14.32 -6.12 15.36
N LEU A 107 -15.16 -7.15 15.16
CA LEU A 107 -14.87 -8.26 14.25
C LEU A 107 -14.58 -7.80 12.82
N LYS A 108 -15.38 -6.85 12.30
CA LYS A 108 -15.18 -6.27 10.96
C LYS A 108 -13.80 -5.62 10.81
N LEU A 109 -13.30 -4.97 11.86
CA LEU A 109 -11.97 -4.35 11.88
C LEU A 109 -10.84 -5.40 11.88
N LYS A 110 -11.07 -6.53 12.55
CA LYS A 110 -10.14 -7.67 12.47
C LYS A 110 -10.04 -8.22 11.05
N ALA A 111 -11.16 -8.27 10.32
CA ALA A 111 -11.15 -8.73 8.93
C ALA A 111 -10.28 -7.83 8.04
N VAL A 112 -10.40 -6.50 8.16
CA VAL A 112 -9.52 -5.53 7.47
C VAL A 112 -8.05 -5.81 7.79
N TYR A 113 -7.73 -6.01 9.07
CA TYR A 113 -6.36 -6.31 9.51
C TYR A 113 -5.82 -7.63 8.98
N MET A 114 -6.60 -8.70 8.99
CA MET A 114 -6.17 -10.00 8.47
C MET A 114 -5.99 -9.95 6.95
N TYR A 115 -6.88 -9.23 6.25
CA TYR A 115 -6.78 -9.00 4.81
C TYR A 115 -5.49 -8.26 4.45
N ALA A 116 -5.24 -7.10 5.09
CA ALA A 116 -4.02 -6.32 4.87
C ALA A 116 -2.76 -7.09 5.28
N ALA A 117 -2.74 -7.68 6.47
CA ALA A 117 -1.59 -8.44 6.95
C ALA A 117 -1.23 -9.61 6.01
N GLY A 118 -2.25 -10.32 5.51
CA GLY A 118 -2.06 -11.41 4.55
C GLY A 118 -1.42 -10.93 3.26
N PHE A 119 -1.91 -9.81 2.71
CA PHE A 119 -1.33 -9.24 1.49
C PHE A 119 0.08 -8.73 1.71
N TYR A 120 0.34 -7.93 2.73
CA TYR A 120 1.69 -7.38 2.95
C TYR A 120 2.72 -8.46 3.28
N THR A 121 2.31 -9.54 3.96
CA THR A 121 3.15 -10.74 4.15
C THR A 121 3.42 -11.43 2.82
N TYR A 122 2.37 -11.66 2.03
CA TYR A 122 2.47 -12.20 0.67
C TYR A 122 3.42 -11.35 -0.22
N SER A 123 3.31 -10.02 -0.15
CA SER A 123 4.09 -9.09 -0.95
C SER A 123 5.57 -9.11 -0.61
N ILE A 124 5.97 -9.44 0.63
CA ILE A 124 7.38 -9.70 0.96
C ILE A 124 7.91 -10.90 0.18
N PHE A 125 7.16 -12.02 0.16
CA PHE A 125 7.52 -13.19 -0.66
C PHE A 125 7.54 -12.86 -2.15
N ALA A 126 6.54 -12.10 -2.62
CA ALA A 126 6.48 -11.67 -4.02
C ALA A 126 7.69 -10.81 -4.40
N LEU A 127 8.08 -9.84 -3.58
CA LEU A 127 9.26 -9.01 -3.82
C LEU A 127 10.56 -9.82 -3.85
N LEU A 128 10.69 -10.85 -3.01
CA LEU A 128 11.90 -11.68 -2.97
C LEU A 128 12.04 -12.61 -4.18
N PHE A 129 10.92 -13.14 -4.69
CA PHE A 129 10.96 -14.27 -5.63
C PHE A 129 10.22 -14.07 -6.96
N TRP A 130 9.30 -13.11 -7.06
CA TRP A 130 8.36 -13.00 -8.19
C TRP A 130 8.38 -11.64 -8.89
N GLU A 131 8.51 -10.55 -8.15
CA GLU A 131 8.47 -9.21 -8.70
C GLU A 131 9.82 -8.81 -9.29
N THR A 132 9.77 -8.02 -10.36
CA THR A 132 10.98 -7.49 -11.00
C THR A 132 11.71 -6.55 -10.03
N ARG A 133 12.99 -6.84 -9.79
CA ARG A 133 13.85 -6.05 -8.91
C ARG A 133 14.15 -4.71 -9.57
N ARG A 134 13.80 -3.61 -8.89
CA ARG A 134 14.07 -2.22 -9.31
C ARG A 134 15.13 -1.60 -8.43
N SER A 135 15.67 -0.46 -8.85
CA SER A 135 16.68 0.31 -8.09
C SER A 135 16.25 0.70 -6.66
N ASP A 136 14.95 0.84 -6.41
CA ASP A 136 14.39 1.13 -5.07
C ASP A 136 14.01 -0.13 -4.28
N PHE A 137 14.47 -1.32 -4.67
CA PHE A 137 14.13 -2.59 -4.04
C PHE A 137 14.33 -2.58 -2.51
N GLY A 138 15.48 -2.10 -2.03
CA GLY A 138 15.78 -2.07 -0.59
C GLY A 138 14.82 -1.16 0.20
N VAL A 139 14.44 -0.03 -0.40
CA VAL A 139 13.47 0.92 0.19
C VAL A 139 12.07 0.30 0.21
N SER A 140 11.67 -0.33 -0.90
CA SER A 140 10.39 -1.05 -1.00
C SER A 140 10.30 -2.22 0.00
N MET A 141 11.35 -3.04 0.11
CA MET A 141 11.39 -4.15 1.08
C MET A 141 11.30 -3.64 2.53
N SER A 142 12.05 -2.58 2.85
CA SER A 142 12.03 -1.96 4.18
C SER A 142 10.64 -1.43 4.53
N HIS A 143 9.95 -0.83 3.55
CA HIS A 143 8.56 -0.41 3.72
C HIS A 143 7.63 -1.59 4.02
N HIS A 144 7.68 -2.66 3.24
CA HIS A 144 6.80 -3.82 3.45
C HIS A 144 7.03 -4.45 4.82
N LEU A 145 8.30 -4.56 5.24
CA LEU A 145 8.62 -5.03 6.59
C LEU A 145 8.07 -4.09 7.67
N ALA A 146 8.27 -2.78 7.53
CA ALA A 146 7.75 -1.78 8.46
C ALA A 146 6.20 -1.84 8.54
N THR A 147 5.53 -2.01 7.40
CA THR A 147 4.06 -2.12 7.32
C THR A 147 3.55 -3.39 8.00
N VAL A 148 4.17 -4.56 7.77
CA VAL A 148 3.79 -5.80 8.48
C VAL A 148 3.99 -5.64 9.98
N VAL A 149 5.13 -5.09 10.42
CA VAL A 149 5.40 -4.83 11.83
C VAL A 149 4.36 -3.85 12.40
N LEU A 150 4.02 -2.78 11.69
CA LEU A 150 2.99 -1.82 12.09
C LEU A 150 1.61 -2.49 12.24
N ILE A 151 1.20 -3.34 11.30
CA ILE A 151 -0.09 -4.04 11.35
C ILE A 151 -0.14 -5.00 12.57
N VAL A 152 0.93 -5.76 12.80
CA VAL A 152 1.02 -6.70 13.94
C VAL A 152 1.03 -5.94 15.27
N LEU A 153 1.91 -4.94 15.41
CA LEU A 153 2.02 -4.17 16.66
C LEU A 153 0.76 -3.34 16.92
N SER A 154 0.13 -2.76 15.91
CA SER A 154 -1.14 -2.04 16.10
C SER A 154 -2.28 -2.97 16.51
N TYR A 155 -2.29 -4.22 16.05
CA TYR A 155 -3.25 -5.22 16.52
C TYR A 155 -3.01 -5.59 17.98
N ILE A 156 -1.75 -5.85 18.38
CA ILE A 156 -1.37 -6.25 19.74
C ILE A 156 -1.60 -5.09 20.73
N PHE A 157 -1.13 -3.89 20.39
CA PHE A 157 -1.21 -2.69 21.24
C PHE A 157 -2.54 -1.92 21.10
N ARG A 158 -3.56 -2.52 20.46
CA ARG A 158 -4.91 -1.94 20.34
C ARG A 158 -4.98 -0.60 19.59
N PHE A 159 -4.04 -0.30 18.71
CA PHE A 159 -4.10 0.82 17.75
C PHE A 159 -4.98 0.51 16.52
N ALA A 160 -5.89 -0.46 16.61
CA ALA A 160 -6.65 -0.96 15.47
C ALA A 160 -7.44 0.13 14.73
N ARG A 161 -8.03 1.07 15.48
CA ARG A 161 -8.82 2.19 14.93
C ARG A 161 -7.96 3.11 14.07
N VAL A 162 -6.86 3.62 14.61
CA VAL A 162 -5.94 4.49 13.85
C VAL A 162 -5.31 3.74 12.69
N GLY A 163 -4.83 2.51 12.90
CA GLY A 163 -4.19 1.74 11.83
C GLY A 163 -5.14 1.39 10.68
N SER A 164 -6.46 1.29 10.92
CA SER A 164 -7.43 1.11 9.83
C SER A 164 -7.55 2.33 8.91
N VAL A 165 -7.43 3.54 9.47
CA VAL A 165 -7.41 4.77 8.69
C VAL A 165 -6.06 4.92 7.98
N VAL A 166 -4.95 4.53 8.64
CA VAL A 166 -3.63 4.46 7.99
C VAL A 166 -3.70 3.56 6.76
N LEU A 167 -4.21 2.33 6.87
CA LEU A 167 -4.33 1.41 5.74
C LEU A 167 -5.11 2.03 4.57
N ALA A 168 -6.31 2.59 4.83
CA ALA A 168 -7.13 3.22 3.80
C ALA A 168 -6.42 4.40 3.11
N LEU A 169 -5.78 5.28 3.88
CA LEU A 169 -5.05 6.42 3.31
C LEU A 169 -3.91 6.02 2.37
N HIS A 170 -3.26 4.90 2.65
CA HIS A 170 -2.11 4.46 1.84
C HIS A 170 -2.59 3.69 0.61
N ASP A 171 -3.49 2.74 0.76
CA ASP A 171 -3.92 1.87 -0.34
C ASP A 171 -4.69 2.65 -1.43
N ALA A 172 -5.43 3.71 -1.08
CA ALA A 172 -6.24 4.50 -2.01
C ALA A 172 -5.45 5.12 -3.18
N SER A 173 -4.27 5.70 -2.93
CA SER A 173 -3.45 6.29 -4.01
C SER A 173 -2.89 5.23 -4.97
N ASP A 174 -2.63 4.02 -4.49
CA ASP A 174 -2.00 2.97 -5.29
C ASP A 174 -2.96 2.38 -6.34
N ILE A 175 -4.26 2.54 -6.15
CA ILE A 175 -5.28 2.25 -7.17
C ILE A 175 -4.98 3.05 -8.45
N PHE A 176 -4.74 4.36 -8.33
CA PHE A 176 -4.44 5.22 -9.48
C PHE A 176 -3.08 4.89 -10.11
N LEU A 177 -2.09 4.53 -9.28
CA LEU A 177 -0.77 4.10 -9.76
C LEU A 177 -0.88 2.87 -10.67
N GLU A 178 -1.61 1.85 -10.24
CA GLU A 178 -1.74 0.61 -11.00
C GLU A 178 -2.61 0.77 -12.25
N ILE A 179 -3.64 1.63 -12.21
CA ILE A 179 -4.38 2.04 -13.42
C ILE A 179 -3.43 2.71 -14.43
N GLY A 180 -2.60 3.65 -13.97
CA GLY A 180 -1.65 4.36 -14.83
C GLY A 180 -0.64 3.43 -15.49
N LYS A 181 -0.09 2.47 -14.74
CA LYS A 181 0.82 1.44 -15.27
C LYS A 181 0.13 0.57 -16.31
N MET A 182 -1.06 0.04 -16.01
CA MET A 182 -1.83 -0.77 -16.97
C MET A 182 -2.11 0.01 -18.26
N ALA A 183 -2.57 1.26 -18.15
CA ALA A 183 -2.83 2.14 -19.29
C ALA A 183 -1.56 2.38 -20.12
N LYS A 184 -0.42 2.61 -19.47
CA LYS A 184 0.87 2.77 -20.14
C LYS A 184 1.28 1.52 -20.91
N TYR A 185 1.16 0.34 -20.32
CA TYR A 185 1.53 -0.92 -21.00
C TYR A 185 0.60 -1.27 -22.17
N SER A 186 -0.66 -0.81 -22.11
CA SER A 186 -1.64 -0.92 -23.20
C SER A 186 -1.57 0.22 -24.23
N SER A 187 -0.54 1.08 -24.18
CA SER A 187 -0.39 2.23 -25.08
C SER A 187 -1.58 3.21 -25.06
N CYS A 188 -2.34 3.25 -23.95
CA CYS A 188 -3.47 4.16 -23.76
C CYS A 188 -2.99 5.44 -23.08
N GLU A 189 -2.35 6.33 -23.85
CA GLU A 189 -1.66 7.51 -23.31
C GLU A 189 -2.58 8.43 -22.50
N TRP A 190 -3.78 8.75 -23.00
CA TRP A 190 -4.69 9.66 -22.32
C TRP A 190 -5.06 9.17 -20.91
N LEU A 191 -5.33 7.86 -20.77
CA LEU A 191 -5.68 7.25 -19.50
C LEU A 191 -4.47 7.19 -18.57
N ALA A 192 -3.28 6.92 -19.11
CA ALA A 192 -2.04 6.94 -18.34
C ALA A 192 -1.75 8.33 -17.76
N VAL A 193 -1.98 9.39 -18.54
CA VAL A 193 -1.82 10.79 -18.09
C VAL A 193 -2.81 11.12 -16.99
N VAL A 194 -4.10 10.86 -17.21
CA VAL A 194 -5.16 11.16 -16.22
C VAL A 194 -4.91 10.39 -14.93
N ALA A 195 -4.63 9.09 -15.02
CA ALA A 195 -4.35 8.26 -13.85
C ALA A 195 -3.09 8.71 -13.10
N PHE A 196 -2.03 9.11 -13.80
CA PHE A 196 -0.82 9.64 -13.17
C PHE A 196 -1.08 10.96 -12.43
N LEU A 197 -1.86 11.89 -13.01
CA LEU A 197 -2.22 13.13 -12.33
C LEU A 197 -3.09 12.88 -11.08
N LEU A 198 -4.03 11.94 -11.15
CA LEU A 198 -4.83 11.52 -9.99
C LEU A 198 -3.96 10.85 -8.91
N PHE A 199 -2.98 10.04 -9.33
CA PHE A 199 -1.99 9.45 -8.44
C PHE A 199 -1.16 10.53 -7.71
N VAL A 200 -0.64 11.53 -8.43
CA VAL A 200 0.10 12.65 -7.84
C VAL A 200 -0.78 13.42 -6.84
N ALA A 201 -2.00 13.80 -7.24
CA ALA A 201 -2.91 14.55 -6.39
C ALA A 201 -3.28 13.78 -5.10
N SER A 202 -3.62 12.49 -5.24
CA SER A 202 -3.93 11.62 -4.10
C SER A 202 -2.72 11.38 -3.21
N TRP A 203 -1.51 11.23 -3.76
CA TRP A 203 -0.27 11.08 -2.98
C TRP A 203 -0.04 12.28 -2.05
N ILE A 204 -0.16 13.50 -2.58
CA ILE A 204 0.01 14.73 -1.80
C ILE A 204 -1.07 14.80 -0.71
N LEU A 205 -2.33 14.65 -1.10
CA LEU A 205 -3.47 14.78 -0.18
C LEU A 205 -3.43 13.74 0.94
N LEU A 206 -3.29 12.46 0.60
CA LEU A 206 -3.44 11.38 1.56
C LEU A 206 -2.16 11.18 2.39
N ARG A 207 -0.98 11.11 1.73
CA ARG A 207 0.29 10.72 2.37
C ARG A 207 1.12 11.91 2.88
N LEU A 208 1.03 13.09 2.25
CA LEU A 208 1.81 14.27 2.66
C LEU A 208 1.01 15.33 3.42
N MET A 209 -0.33 15.32 3.34
CA MET A 209 -1.18 16.23 4.11
C MET A 209 -1.94 15.49 5.23
N ILE A 210 -2.90 14.62 4.89
CA ILE A 210 -3.77 14.00 5.89
C ILE A 210 -2.97 13.11 6.85
N PHE A 211 -2.08 12.27 6.35
CA PHE A 211 -1.27 11.38 7.19
C PHE A 211 -0.45 12.15 8.26
N PRO A 212 0.41 13.14 7.93
CA PRO A 212 1.17 13.84 8.96
C PRO A 212 0.33 14.78 9.83
N PHE A 213 -0.54 15.60 9.24
CA PHE A 213 -1.25 16.64 10.00
C PHE A 213 -2.43 16.10 10.81
N TRP A 214 -2.98 14.94 10.44
CA TRP A 214 -4.12 14.35 11.12
C TRP A 214 -3.73 13.09 11.91
N ILE A 215 -3.09 12.12 11.26
CA ILE A 215 -2.75 10.85 11.91
C ILE A 215 -1.57 11.01 12.84
N LEU A 216 -0.40 11.46 12.36
CA LEU A 216 0.80 11.62 13.19
C LEU A 216 0.57 12.63 14.32
N ARG A 217 -0.15 13.73 14.04
CA ARG A 217 -0.58 14.66 15.10
C ARG A 217 -1.38 13.95 16.18
N SER A 218 -2.34 13.10 15.82
CA SER A 218 -3.16 12.38 16.80
C SER A 218 -2.35 11.35 17.60
N THR A 219 -1.51 10.55 16.92
CA THR A 219 -0.67 9.53 17.57
C THR A 219 0.48 10.11 18.39
N SER A 220 0.91 11.34 18.11
CA SER A 220 1.97 12.01 18.86
C SER A 220 1.43 12.86 20.01
N TYR A 221 0.31 13.56 19.80
CA TYR A 221 -0.20 14.54 20.76
C TYR A 221 -1.49 14.08 21.46
N GLU A 222 -2.52 13.71 20.71
CA GLU A 222 -3.84 13.40 21.30
C GLU A 222 -3.81 12.17 22.19
N VAL A 223 -3.02 11.14 21.84
CA VAL A 223 -2.88 9.95 22.68
C VAL A 223 -2.33 10.28 24.06
N LEU A 224 -1.37 11.22 24.16
CA LEU A 224 -0.74 11.60 25.43
C LEU A 224 -1.68 12.36 26.36
N LEU A 225 -2.69 13.04 25.80
CA LEU A 225 -3.75 13.71 26.56
C LEU A 225 -4.77 12.71 27.12
N THR A 226 -4.91 11.55 26.48
CA THR A 226 -5.91 10.55 26.85
C THR A 226 -5.37 9.40 27.69
N LEU A 227 -4.05 9.17 27.64
CA LEU A 227 -3.41 8.08 28.37
C LEU A 227 -3.40 8.37 29.87
N ASP A 228 -4.04 7.50 30.65
CA ASP A 228 -3.86 7.46 32.10
C ASP A 228 -2.44 6.97 32.43
N LYS A 229 -1.55 7.94 32.67
CA LYS A 229 -0.14 7.68 32.98
C LYS A 229 0.01 6.92 34.30
N GLU A 230 -0.91 7.06 35.25
CA GLU A 230 -0.84 6.37 36.53
C GLU A 230 -1.13 4.87 36.36
N LYS A 231 -2.14 4.54 35.55
CA LYS A 231 -2.52 3.16 35.24
C LYS A 231 -1.52 2.43 34.34
N HIS A 232 -0.86 3.14 33.42
CA HIS A 232 0.00 2.54 32.38
C HIS A 232 1.45 3.04 32.37
N LYS A 233 2.06 3.24 33.56
CA LYS A 233 3.41 3.82 33.73
C LYS A 233 4.51 3.17 32.89
N PHE A 234 4.51 1.84 32.77
CA PHE A 234 5.62 1.10 32.15
C PHE A 234 5.41 0.80 30.65
N TYR A 235 4.29 0.15 30.31
CA TYR A 235 4.05 -0.30 28.93
C TYR A 235 3.52 0.79 28.00
N GLY A 236 2.79 1.78 28.53
CA GLY A 236 2.21 2.87 27.73
C GLY A 236 3.26 3.66 26.92
N PRO A 237 4.34 4.16 27.56
CA PRO A 237 5.41 4.87 26.84
C PRO A 237 6.09 4.01 25.76
N ILE A 238 6.33 2.73 26.03
CA ILE A 238 6.96 1.81 25.06
C ILE A 238 6.09 1.67 23.82
N TYR A 239 4.79 1.42 23.99
CA TYR A 239 3.85 1.29 22.88
C TYR A 239 3.79 2.58 22.06
N TYR A 240 3.76 3.73 22.74
CA TYR A 240 3.78 5.05 22.13
C TYR A 240 5.02 5.29 21.26
N TYR A 241 6.23 5.09 21.81
CA TYR A 241 7.48 5.39 21.10
C TYR A 241 7.72 4.45 19.92
N VAL A 242 7.49 3.15 20.09
CA VAL A 242 7.69 2.17 19.02
C VAL A 242 6.72 2.45 17.87
N PHE A 243 5.44 2.65 18.16
CA PHE A 243 4.43 2.87 17.13
C PHE A 243 4.65 4.19 16.37
N ASN A 244 4.90 5.30 17.08
CA ASN A 244 5.17 6.58 16.42
C ASN A 244 6.47 6.53 15.62
N SER A 245 7.54 5.92 16.12
CA SER A 245 8.80 5.81 15.36
C SER A 245 8.59 5.13 14.01
N LEU A 246 7.82 4.04 13.97
CA LEU A 246 7.48 3.35 12.72
C LEU A 246 6.62 4.21 11.77
N LEU A 247 5.64 4.96 12.30
CA LEU A 247 4.83 5.87 11.48
C LEU A 247 5.64 7.05 10.93
N PHE A 248 6.60 7.58 11.70
CA PHE A 248 7.53 8.61 11.21
C PHE A 248 8.47 8.05 10.15
N SER A 249 8.98 6.83 10.32
CA SER A 249 9.76 6.14 9.29
C SER A 249 8.96 5.97 7.99
N LEU A 250 7.67 5.64 8.07
CA LEU A 250 6.78 5.63 6.90
C LEU A 250 6.69 7.00 6.24
N LEU A 251 6.54 8.10 7.00
CA LEU A 251 6.53 9.44 6.43
C LEU A 251 7.82 9.77 5.67
N VAL A 252 8.98 9.40 6.21
CA VAL A 252 10.28 9.58 5.53
C VAL A 252 10.31 8.85 4.19
N LEU A 253 9.80 7.62 4.14
CA LEU A 253 9.68 6.86 2.89
C LEU A 253 8.72 7.54 1.91
N HIS A 254 7.59 8.10 2.37
CA HIS A 254 6.68 8.85 1.49
C HIS A 254 7.31 10.10 0.90
N ILE A 255 8.14 10.80 1.67
CA ILE A 255 8.91 11.95 1.18
C ILE A 255 9.93 11.50 0.13
N TYR A 256 10.62 10.38 0.37
CA TYR A 256 11.54 9.80 -0.62
C TYR A 256 10.85 9.52 -1.95
N TRP A 257 9.72 8.79 -1.94
CA TRP A 257 8.99 8.50 -3.18
C TRP A 257 8.36 9.75 -3.79
N TRP A 258 7.93 10.72 -2.98
CA TRP A 258 7.47 12.01 -3.49
C TRP A 258 8.53 12.69 -4.36
N VAL A 259 9.80 12.66 -3.95
CA VAL A 259 10.91 13.21 -4.77
C VAL A 259 10.99 12.50 -6.13
N LEU A 260 10.82 11.17 -6.18
CA LEU A 260 10.83 10.41 -7.43
C LEU A 260 9.61 10.73 -8.31
N ILE A 261 8.42 10.80 -7.70
CA ILE A 261 7.17 11.14 -8.39
C ILE A 261 7.23 12.56 -8.96
N TYR A 262 7.78 13.51 -8.19
CA TYR A 262 7.96 14.88 -8.63
C TYR A 262 8.93 14.97 -9.81
N ARG A 263 10.05 14.21 -9.80
CA ARG A 263 10.96 14.12 -10.96
C ARG A 263 10.24 13.58 -12.20
N MET A 264 9.40 12.55 -12.04
CA MET A 264 8.59 12.02 -13.14
C MET A 264 7.58 13.07 -13.67
N LEU A 265 6.93 13.80 -12.77
CA LEU A 265 5.98 14.87 -13.14
C LEU A 265 6.66 15.98 -13.94
N VAL A 266 7.86 16.42 -13.51
CA VAL A 266 8.64 17.43 -14.24
C VAL A 266 9.01 16.92 -15.63
N ARG A 267 9.49 15.67 -15.75
CA ARG A 267 9.79 15.04 -17.05
C ARG A 267 8.56 14.98 -17.96
N GLN A 268 7.38 14.66 -17.41
CA GLN A 268 6.14 14.63 -18.17
C GLN A 268 5.71 16.01 -18.67
N ILE A 269 5.90 17.06 -17.88
CA ILE A 269 5.61 18.44 -18.30
C ILE A 269 6.57 18.84 -19.44
N GLN A 270 7.86 18.51 -19.32
CA GLN A 270 8.87 18.78 -20.34
C GLN A 270 8.61 18.00 -21.65
N SER A 271 8.05 16.80 -21.58
CA SER A 271 7.71 15.95 -22.73
C SER A 271 6.36 16.27 -23.38
N LYS A 272 5.77 17.45 -23.09
CA LYS A 272 4.44 17.88 -23.57
C LYS A 272 3.31 16.92 -23.16
N GLY A 273 3.38 16.36 -21.95
CA GLY A 273 2.32 15.54 -21.36
C GLY A 273 2.48 14.04 -21.54
N ARG A 274 3.50 13.57 -22.28
CA ARG A 274 3.74 12.12 -22.46
C ARG A 274 4.33 11.50 -21.19
N VAL A 275 3.70 10.43 -20.70
CA VAL A 275 4.19 9.68 -19.54
C VAL A 275 5.45 8.91 -19.93
N GLY A 276 6.62 9.44 -19.54
CA GLY A 276 7.93 8.81 -19.77
C GLY A 276 8.16 7.56 -18.91
N ASP A 277 9.35 6.99 -19.02
CA ASP A 277 9.75 5.81 -18.25
C ASP A 277 9.88 6.06 -16.74
N ASP A 278 9.60 5.01 -15.97
CA ASP A 278 9.71 5.02 -14.52
C ASP A 278 11.19 5.20 -14.19
N VAL A 279 11.53 6.28 -13.50
CA VAL A 279 12.93 6.66 -13.16
C VAL A 279 13.68 5.58 -12.38
N ARG A 280 12.96 4.58 -11.88
CA ARG A 280 13.51 3.44 -11.13
C ARG A 280 13.84 2.24 -12.00
N SER A 281 13.36 2.21 -13.24
CA SER A 281 13.56 1.14 -14.23
C SER A 281 14.79 1.35 -15.12
N ASP A 282 15.40 2.55 -15.10
CA ASP A 282 16.56 2.89 -15.94
C ASP A 282 17.83 2.06 -15.62
N SER A 283 17.86 1.28 -14.54
CA SER A 283 19.00 0.43 -14.17
C SER A 283 18.98 -0.98 -14.79
N GLU A 284 17.97 -1.34 -15.59
CA GLU A 284 17.91 -2.64 -16.27
C GLU A 284 18.73 -2.70 -17.58
N GLY A 285 19.30 -1.57 -18.03
CA GLY A 285 19.95 -1.46 -19.34
C GLY A 285 21.48 -1.39 -19.35
N GLU A 286 22.15 -1.33 -18.19
CA GLU A 286 23.62 -1.16 -18.13
C GLU A 286 24.39 -2.47 -17.91
N GLU A 287 23.73 -3.61 -17.66
CA GLU A 287 24.39 -4.91 -17.40
C GLU A 287 24.38 -5.90 -18.60
N GLU A 288 23.84 -5.53 -19.77
CA GLU A 288 23.82 -6.40 -20.97
C GLU A 288 24.87 -6.00 -22.05
N HIS A 289 25.81 -5.10 -21.75
CA HIS A 289 26.83 -4.63 -22.70
C HIS A 289 28.30 -4.85 -22.29
N GLU A 290 28.57 -5.66 -21.28
CA GLU A 290 29.91 -6.15 -20.96
C GLU A 290 29.89 -7.68 -20.82
N ASP A 291 29.95 -8.38 -21.96
CA ASP A 291 30.66 -9.66 -22.16
C ASP A 291 30.68 -10.04 -23.66
#